data_AF-A0A954MN01-F1
#
_entry.id   AF-A0A954MN01-F1
#
_cell.length_a   1.000
_cell.length_b   1.000
_cell.length_c   1.000
_cell.angle_alpha   90.00
_cell.angle_beta   90.00
_cell.angle_gamma   90.00
#
_symmetry.space_group_name_H-M   'P 1'
#
loop_
_entity.id
_entity.type
_entity.pdbx_description
1 polymer ?
#
loop_
_entity_poly.entity_id
_entity_poly.type
_entity_poly.pdbx_seq_one_letter_code
_entity_poly.pdbx_strand_id
1 'polypeptide(L)' 'MVCPHRKGRKTKPTQDGRACRKYKRRYKVERTHSWFHNFRRTIIRYETTLLRYTGWIHLACALITLRRL' A
#
# COMPACT_ATOMS: atom_id res chain seq x y z
N MET A 1 5.78 -2.77 15.45
CA MET A 1 5.95 -1.91 14.25
C MET A 1 6.87 -2.60 13.23
N VAL A 2 6.58 -2.59 11.92
CA VAL A 2 7.35 -3.33 10.87
C VAL A 2 8.27 -2.40 10.06
N CYS A 3 8.97 -1.48 10.71
CA CYS A 3 9.78 -0.44 10.06
C CYS A 3 11.08 -0.24 10.84
N PRO A 4 12.27 -0.40 10.22
CA PRO A 4 13.52 -0.23 10.94
C PRO A 4 13.63 1.18 11.50
N HIS A 5 14.34 1.31 12.61
CA HIS A 5 14.68 2.60 13.17
C HIS A 5 15.50 3.41 12.14
N ARG A 6 15.08 4.64 11.87
CA ARG A 6 15.73 5.51 10.89
C ARG A 6 17.10 5.94 11.43
N LYS A 7 18.17 5.78 10.65
CA LYS A 7 19.56 6.06 11.10
C LYS A 7 19.78 7.48 11.67
N GLY A 8 19.03 8.49 11.20
CA GLY A 8 19.12 9.87 11.67
C GLY A 8 18.12 10.26 12.77
N ARG A 9 17.35 9.32 13.33
CA ARG A 9 16.34 9.62 14.35
C ARG A 9 17.00 9.72 15.72
N LYS A 10 16.86 10.87 16.39
CA LYS A 10 17.41 11.12 17.74
C LYS A 10 16.57 10.50 18.88
N THR A 11 15.28 10.27 18.64
CA THR A 11 14.37 9.70 19.65
C THR A 11 14.56 8.19 19.78
N LYS A 12 14.31 7.65 20.99
CA LYS A 12 14.49 6.22 21.28
C LYS A 12 13.77 5.32 20.26
N PRO A 13 14.37 4.18 19.86
CA PRO A 13 13.70 3.22 18.99
C PRO A 13 12.38 2.74 19.61
N THR A 14 11.30 2.79 18.84
CA THR A 14 9.97 2.23 19.19
C THR A 14 9.82 0.77 18.75
N GLN A 15 10.93 0.12 18.40
CA GLN A 15 10.99 -1.21 17.81
C GLN A 15 11.45 -2.22 18.86
N ASP A 16 10.83 -3.40 18.90
CA ASP A 16 11.18 -4.52 19.80
C ASP A 16 12.51 -5.22 19.44
N GLY A 17 13.33 -4.64 18.55
CA GLY A 17 14.61 -5.22 18.10
C GLY A 17 14.52 -6.45 17.18
N ARG A 18 13.33 -7.00 16.95
CA ARG A 18 13.13 -8.18 16.07
C ARG A 18 13.53 -7.88 14.62
N ALA A 19 14.06 -8.91 13.94
CA ALA A 19 14.42 -8.80 12.53
C ALA A 19 13.20 -8.41 11.68
N CYS A 20 13.27 -7.24 11.03
CA CYS A 20 12.24 -6.70 10.14
C CYS A 20 12.18 -7.43 8.78
N ARG A 21 11.97 -8.75 8.77
CA ARG A 21 11.96 -9.60 7.56
C ARG A 21 10.94 -9.12 6.50
N LYS A 22 9.78 -8.67 6.95
CA LYS A 22 8.69 -8.18 6.09
C LYS A 22 8.96 -6.79 5.47
N TYR A 23 9.87 -6.01 6.04
CA TYR A 23 10.14 -4.64 5.59
C TYR A 23 10.66 -4.58 4.15
N LYS A 24 11.53 -5.52 3.75
CA LYS A 24 12.03 -5.60 2.35
C LYS A 24 10.92 -5.79 1.32
N ARG A 25 9.80 -6.42 1.69
CA ARG A 25 8.66 -6.69 0.79
C ARG A 25 7.61 -5.57 0.79
N ARG A 26 7.68 -4.64 1.76
CA ARG A 26 6.71 -3.54 1.94
C ARG A 26 6.61 -2.65 0.70
N TYR A 27 7.73 -2.34 0.05
CA TYR A 27 7.76 -1.51 -1.16
C TYR A 27 6.83 -2.03 -2.27
N LYS A 28 6.69 -3.36 -2.42
CA LYS A 28 5.78 -3.92 -3.44
C LYS A 28 4.33 -3.52 -3.17
N VAL A 29 3.89 -3.61 -1.90
CA VAL A 29 2.54 -3.25 -1.46
C VAL A 29 2.31 -1.74 -1.53
N GLU A 30 3.29 -0.94 -1.13
CA GLU A 30 3.18 0.53 -1.24
C GLU A 30 3.11 0.98 -2.70
N ARG A 31 3.89 0.34 -3.58
CA ARG A 31 3.84 0.59 -5.02
C ARG A 31 2.48 0.24 -5.62
N THR A 32 1.86 -0.89 -5.24
CA THR A 32 0.51 -1.23 -5.72
C THR A 32 -0.54 -0.23 -5.23
N HIS A 33 -0.44 0.23 -3.98
CA HIS A 33 -1.32 1.30 -3.47
C HIS A 33 -1.13 2.61 -4.23
N SER A 34 0.11 2.98 -4.57
CA SER A 34 0.40 4.15 -5.40
C SER A 34 -0.25 4.05 -6.78
N TRP A 35 -0.30 2.86 -7.39
CA TRP A 35 -1.03 2.66 -8.64
C TRP A 35 -2.53 2.86 -8.48
N PHE A 36 -3.12 2.32 -7.41
CA PHE A 36 -4.54 2.52 -7.12
C PHE A 36 -4.88 3.99 -6.84
N HIS A 37 -3.97 4.75 -6.21
CA HIS A 37 -4.20 6.18 -5.96
C HIS A 37 -4.38 7.02 -7.24
N ASN A 38 -3.93 6.54 -8.41
CA ASN A 38 -4.21 7.22 -9.69
C ASN A 38 -5.67 7.10 -10.13
N PHE A 39 -6.41 6.12 -9.60
CA PHE A 39 -7.83 5.94 -9.89
C PHE A 39 -8.65 6.63 -8.78
N ARG A 40 -9.33 7.74 -9.12
CA ARG A 40 -10.08 8.54 -8.14
C ARG A 40 -11.14 7.72 -7.38
N ARG A 41 -11.82 6.79 -8.05
CA ARG A 41 -12.91 5.95 -7.49
C ARG A 41 -12.45 4.87 -6.52
N THR A 42 -11.17 4.47 -6.54
CA THR A 42 -10.63 3.46 -5.60
C THR A 42 -10.17 4.06 -4.28
N ILE A 43 -10.39 5.36 -4.05
CA ILE A 43 -10.13 5.98 -2.75
C ILE A 43 -11.41 5.85 -1.91
N ILE A 44 -11.26 5.31 -0.69
CA ILE A 44 -12.35 5.03 0.27
C ILE A 44 -13.28 6.24 0.48
N ARG A 45 -12.77 7.47 0.32
CA ARG A 45 -13.56 8.71 0.41
C ARG A 45 -14.76 8.76 -0.55
N TYR A 46 -14.66 8.16 -1.73
CA TYR A 46 -15.68 8.30 -2.78
C TYR A 46 -16.72 7.17 -2.79
N GLU A 47 -16.42 6.04 -2.16
CA GLU A 47 -17.29 4.86 -2.18
C GLU A 47 -17.68 4.47 -0.75
N THR A 48 -18.98 4.58 -0.45
CA THR A 48 -19.53 4.25 0.88
C THR A 48 -19.88 2.78 1.03
N THR A 49 -20.10 2.07 -0.08
CA THR A 49 -20.48 0.65 -0.10
C THR A 49 -19.28 -0.23 -0.43
N LEU A 50 -19.05 -1.26 0.40
CA LEU A 50 -17.95 -2.22 0.21
C LEU A 50 -18.02 -2.95 -1.14
N LEU A 51 -19.21 -3.35 -1.58
CA LEU A 51 -19.41 -4.07 -2.86
C LEU A 51 -18.97 -3.25 -4.08
N ARG A 52 -19.25 -1.94 -4.10
CA ARG A 52 -18.83 -1.07 -5.20
C ARG A 52 -17.32 -0.87 -5.17
N TYR A 53 -16.78 -0.65 -3.97
CA TYR A 53 -15.35 -0.50 -3.77
C TYR A 53 -14.54 -1.72 -4.23
N THR A 54 -14.98 -2.94 -3.89
CA THR A 54 -14.31 -4.17 -4.36
C THR A 54 -14.35 -4.30 -5.88
N GLY A 55 -15.50 -4.00 -6.51
CA GLY A 55 -15.62 -3.98 -7.98
C GLY A 55 -14.63 -3.00 -8.63
N TRP A 56 -14.49 -1.79 -8.09
CA TRP A 56 -13.53 -0.80 -8.58
C TRP A 56 -12.07 -1.25 -8.43
N ILE A 57 -11.73 -1.95 -7.33
CA ILE A 57 -10.38 -2.52 -7.17
C ILE A 57 -10.10 -3.57 -8.26
N HIS A 58 -11.04 -4.49 -8.51
CA HIS A 58 -10.87 -5.52 -9.54
C HIS A 58 -10.69 -4.90 -10.93
N LEU A 59 -11.51 -3.88 -11.25
CA LEU A 59 -11.38 -3.15 -12.51
C LEU A 59 -10.03 -2.43 -12.62
N ALA A 60 -9.58 -1.75 -11.56
CA ALA A 60 -8.28 -1.08 -11.55
C ALA A 60 -7.13 -2.09 -11.74
N CYS A 61 -7.22 -3.27 -11.12
CA CYS A 61 -6.26 -4.35 -11.32
C CYS A 61 -6.21 -4.80 -12.79
N ALA A 62 -7.38 -5.06 -13.39
CA ALA A 62 -7.48 -5.45 -14.80
C ALA A 62 -6.90 -4.39 -15.75
N LEU A 63 -7.16 -3.11 -15.50
CA LEU A 63 -6.60 -2.01 -16.29
C LEU A 63 -5.08 -1.89 -16.14
N ILE A 64 -4.54 -2.09 -14.94
CA ILE A 64 -3.08 -2.09 -14.71
C ILE A 64 -2.42 -3.26 -15.46
N THR A 65 -3.03 -4.45 -15.45
CA THR A 65 -2.50 -5.61 -16.19
C THR A 65 -2.58 -5.41 -17.70
N LEU A 66 -3.69 -4.83 -18.19
CA LEU A 66 -3.89 -4.54 -19.62
C LEU A 66 -2.90 -3.50 -20.16
N ARG A 67 -2.56 -2.46 -19.38
CA ARG A 67 -1.58 -1.43 -19.79
C ARG A 67 -0.13 -1.92 -19.82
N ARG A 68 0.14 -3.10 -19.27
CA ARG A 68 1.49 -3.65 -19.13
C ARG A 68 1.79 -4.74 -20.18
N LEU A 69 0.77 -5.28 -20.82
CA LEU A 69 0.84 -6.03 -22.08
C LEU A 69 1.02 -5.05 -23.23
#